data_AF-A0A328SQW1-F1
#
_entry.id   AF-A0A328SQW1-F1
#
_cell.length_a   1.000
_cell.length_b   1.000
_cell.length_c   1.000
_cell.angle_alpha   90.00
_cell.angle_beta   90.00
_cell.angle_gamma   90.00
#
_symmetry.space_group_name_H-M   'P 1'
#
loop_
_entity.id
_entity.type
_entity.pdbx_description
1 polymer ?
#
loop_
_entity_poly.entity_id
_entity_poly.type
_entity_poly.pdbx_seq_one_letter_code
_entity_poly.pdbx_strand_id
1 'polypeptide(L)'
;MTIISLMASYFSDKSNTAALFGPYLEMFRALSVILIFILMATLLKPFKEILQGKYDKRNLLICFVIFALLGLYATRFHIDVDGTPANVRCMVVMISGLFGGPFVGIPVGIISGAFRYSMGGSTALPCTAATVLSGVVGSLIFKWNDRKFPQPITAIILMFLYTGFEMMLVILLTPQDISYPLIQNIYPEMLFASVIGVVLFSLVIRDQREKINSPSAYEEIRKDLEDELNSDDEITELKKEIEWLKDEIKELKKG
;
A
#
# COMPACT_ATOMS: atom_id res chain seq x y z
N MET A 1 -0.88 -21.68 49.31
CA MET A 1 -0.31 -21.51 47.95
C MET A 1 1.02 -20.80 48.10
N THR A 2 2.13 -21.49 47.80
CA THR A 2 3.49 -20.97 47.98
C THR A 2 3.83 -19.93 46.92
N ILE A 3 4.65 -18.94 47.26
CA ILE A 3 5.17 -17.89 46.34
C ILE A 3 5.72 -18.49 45.03
N ILE A 4 6.27 -19.70 45.11
CA ILE A 4 6.76 -20.48 43.97
C ILE A 4 5.64 -20.87 42.99
N SER A 5 4.43 -21.21 43.46
CA SER A 5 3.31 -21.51 42.55
C SER A 5 2.73 -20.26 41.91
N LEU A 6 2.78 -19.11 42.60
CA LEU A 6 2.36 -17.82 42.06
C LEU A 6 3.35 -17.33 41.00
N MET A 7 4.66 -17.47 41.25
CA MET A 7 5.69 -17.17 40.27
C MET A 7 5.66 -18.13 39.08
N ALA A 8 5.50 -19.44 39.29
CA ALA A 8 5.36 -20.41 38.20
C ALA A 8 4.12 -20.12 37.34
N SER A 9 2.98 -19.76 37.96
CA SER A 9 1.77 -19.33 37.25
C SER A 9 2.00 -18.02 36.47
N TYR A 10 2.61 -17.01 37.08
CA TYR A 10 2.91 -15.72 36.43
C TYR A 10 3.89 -15.86 35.26
N PHE A 11 4.94 -16.68 35.40
CA PHE A 11 5.89 -16.97 34.31
C PHE A 11 5.29 -17.88 33.25
N SER A 12 4.45 -18.86 33.62
CA SER A 12 3.73 -19.69 32.66
C SER A 12 2.76 -18.86 31.83
N ASP A 13 2.02 -17.95 32.45
CA ASP A 13 1.08 -17.05 31.78
C ASP A 13 1.80 -16.02 30.91
N LYS A 14 2.93 -15.47 31.36
CA LYS A 14 3.80 -14.60 30.56
C LYS A 14 4.48 -15.34 29.39
N SER A 15 4.85 -16.61 29.58
CA SER A 15 5.41 -17.45 28.51
C SER A 15 4.37 -17.85 27.48
N ASN A 16 3.15 -18.18 27.91
CA ASN A 16 2.03 -18.49 27.03
C ASN A 16 1.56 -17.24 26.28
N THR A 17 1.45 -16.10 26.93
CA THR A 17 1.10 -14.84 26.25
C THR A 17 2.20 -14.39 25.30
N ALA A 18 3.47 -14.49 25.67
CA ALA A 18 4.57 -14.19 24.75
C ALA A 18 4.64 -15.16 23.56
N ALA A 19 4.35 -16.45 23.77
CA ALA A 19 4.27 -17.43 22.69
C ALA A 19 3.07 -17.19 21.76
N LEU A 20 1.92 -16.78 22.33
CA LEU A 20 0.72 -16.44 21.56
C LEU A 20 0.88 -15.15 20.76
N PHE A 21 1.44 -14.08 21.35
CA PHE A 21 1.54 -12.77 20.69
C PHE A 21 2.84 -12.55 19.92
N GLY A 22 3.88 -13.36 20.16
CA GLY A 22 5.19 -13.23 19.52
C GLY A 22 5.11 -13.18 17.98
N PRO A 23 4.47 -14.17 17.32
CA PRO A 23 4.31 -14.18 15.87
C PRO A 23 3.60 -12.93 15.32
N TYR A 24 2.56 -12.45 16.01
CA TYR A 24 1.83 -11.23 15.63
C TYR A 24 2.71 -9.98 15.74
N LEU A 25 3.51 -9.85 16.81
CA LEU A 25 4.40 -8.71 17.00
C LEU A 25 5.50 -8.68 15.94
N GLU A 26 6.04 -9.84 15.59
CA GLU A 26 7.04 -9.93 14.53
C GLU A 26 6.44 -9.61 13.15
N MET A 27 5.21 -10.08 12.88
CA MET A 27 4.48 -9.72 11.64
C MET A 27 4.17 -8.24 11.60
N PHE A 28 3.78 -7.65 12.74
CA PHE A 28 3.55 -6.22 12.86
C PHE A 28 4.83 -5.42 12.62
N ARG A 29 5.99 -5.90 13.09
CA ARG A 29 7.30 -5.28 12.80
C ARG A 29 7.61 -5.31 11.30
N ALA A 30 7.45 -6.46 10.64
CA ALA A 30 7.68 -6.59 9.21
C ALA A 30 6.73 -5.67 8.41
N LEU A 31 5.45 -5.66 8.80
CA LEU A 31 4.43 -4.77 8.24
C LEU A 31 4.78 -3.30 8.41
N SER A 32 5.22 -2.89 9.60
CA SER A 32 5.56 -1.50 9.91
C SER A 32 6.66 -0.97 9.00
N VAL A 33 7.71 -1.76 8.76
CA VAL A 33 8.78 -1.38 7.84
C VAL A 33 8.25 -1.18 6.42
N ILE A 34 7.46 -2.14 5.93
CA ILE A 34 6.85 -2.06 4.59
C ILE A 34 5.93 -0.84 4.48
N LEU A 35 5.10 -0.57 5.49
CA LEU A 35 4.23 0.59 5.53
C LEU A 35 5.03 1.89 5.52
N ILE A 36 6.08 2.02 6.31
CA ILE A 36 6.94 3.23 6.31
C ILE A 36 7.45 3.51 4.89
N PHE A 37 7.97 2.50 4.19
CA PHE A 37 8.46 2.70 2.82
C PHE A 37 7.33 3.02 1.83
N ILE A 38 6.18 2.36 1.94
CA ILE A 38 5.01 2.65 1.11
C ILE A 38 4.52 4.08 1.34
N LEU A 39 4.39 4.51 2.60
CA LEU A 39 3.98 5.86 2.98
C LEU A 39 4.96 6.90 2.47
N MET A 40 6.26 6.65 2.63
CA MET A 40 7.30 7.51 2.07
C MET A 40 7.18 7.60 0.55
N ALA A 41 6.86 6.49 -0.12
CA ALA A 41 6.63 6.48 -1.57
C ALA A 41 5.41 7.32 -1.97
N THR A 42 4.33 7.36 -1.16
CA THR A 42 3.16 8.22 -1.44
C THR A 42 3.47 9.72 -1.43
N LEU A 43 4.58 10.13 -0.80
CA LEU A 43 5.02 11.53 -0.79
C LEU A 43 5.69 11.93 -2.11
N LEU A 44 6.14 10.96 -2.92
CA LEU A 44 6.83 11.21 -4.18
C LEU A 44 5.86 11.70 -5.26
N LYS A 45 6.35 12.61 -6.12
CA LYS A 45 5.58 13.18 -7.24
C LYS A 45 4.91 12.11 -8.13
N PRO A 46 5.57 11.01 -8.53
CA PRO A 46 4.95 9.97 -9.35
C PRO A 46 3.71 9.32 -8.71
N PHE A 47 3.73 9.11 -7.39
CA PHE A 47 2.57 8.56 -6.66
C PHE A 47 1.41 9.55 -6.62
N LYS A 48 1.69 10.83 -6.35
CA LYS A 48 0.68 11.90 -6.35
C LYS A 48 0.03 12.06 -7.72
N GLU A 49 0.81 12.01 -8.79
CA GLU A 49 0.29 12.11 -10.17
C GLU A 49 -0.59 10.92 -10.54
N ILE A 50 -0.21 9.69 -10.17
CA ILE A 50 -1.08 8.51 -10.34
C ILE A 50 -2.38 8.66 -9.56
N LEU A 51 -2.32 9.18 -8.34
CA LEU A 51 -3.51 9.41 -7.51
C LEU A 51 -4.48 10.45 -8.11
N GLN A 52 -3.94 11.42 -8.86
CA GLN A 52 -4.68 12.39 -9.68
C GLN A 52 -5.19 11.81 -11.02
N GLY A 53 -4.90 10.55 -11.33
CA GLY A 53 -5.31 9.90 -12.57
C GLY A 53 -4.35 10.10 -13.76
N LYS A 54 -3.16 10.67 -13.53
CA LYS A 54 -2.12 10.86 -14.56
C LYS A 54 -1.23 9.62 -14.63
N TYR A 55 -1.69 8.62 -15.39
CA TYR A 55 -1.00 7.34 -15.61
C TYR A 55 0.09 7.42 -16.69
N ASP A 56 1.08 8.29 -16.50
CA ASP A 56 2.23 8.37 -17.41
C ASP A 56 3.15 7.15 -17.27
N LYS A 57 3.79 6.76 -18.37
CA LYS A 57 4.69 5.59 -18.42
C LYS A 57 5.85 5.73 -17.45
N ARG A 58 6.40 6.93 -17.29
CA ARG A 58 7.50 7.20 -16.35
C ARG A 58 7.04 6.98 -14.90
N ASN A 59 5.87 7.48 -14.54
CA ASN A 59 5.34 7.33 -13.19
C ASN A 59 5.02 5.87 -12.87
N LEU A 60 4.39 5.17 -13.82
CA LEU A 60 4.13 3.73 -13.71
C LEU A 60 5.41 2.93 -13.55
N LEU A 61 6.47 3.26 -14.30
CA LEU A 61 7.76 2.59 -14.18
C LEU A 61 8.38 2.80 -12.79
N ILE A 62 8.35 4.03 -12.27
CA ILE A 62 8.89 4.33 -10.93
C ILE A 62 8.10 3.58 -9.85
N CYS A 63 6.76 3.59 -9.93
CA CYS A 63 5.93 2.84 -9.00
C CYS A 63 6.16 1.33 -9.10
N PHE A 64 6.32 0.80 -10.31
CA PHE A 64 6.72 -0.59 -10.52
C PHE A 64 8.04 -0.92 -9.82
N VAL A 65 9.09 -0.10 -9.99
CA VAL A 65 10.39 -0.35 -9.34
C VAL A 65 10.25 -0.34 -7.82
N ILE A 66 9.54 0.64 -7.26
CA ILE A 66 9.33 0.74 -5.81
C ILE A 66 8.57 -0.49 -5.29
N PHE A 67 7.44 -0.85 -5.91
CA PHE A 67 6.65 -2.00 -5.48
C PHE A 67 7.37 -3.33 -5.72
N ALA A 68 8.20 -3.46 -6.75
CA ALA A 68 9.03 -4.65 -6.97
C ALA A 68 10.06 -4.82 -5.86
N LEU A 69 10.75 -3.74 -5.46
CA LEU A 69 11.68 -3.77 -4.33
C LEU A 69 10.97 -4.12 -3.02
N LEU A 70 9.79 -3.55 -2.78
CA LEU A 70 8.98 -3.87 -1.60
C LEU A 70 8.46 -5.31 -1.62
N GLY A 71 8.06 -5.82 -2.78
CA GLY A 71 7.63 -7.20 -2.96
C GLY A 71 8.76 -8.18 -2.69
N LEU A 72 9.96 -7.91 -3.20
CA LEU A 72 11.17 -8.68 -2.90
C LEU A 72 11.52 -8.62 -1.42
N TYR A 73 11.46 -7.43 -0.81
CA TYR A 73 11.69 -7.25 0.63
C TYR A 73 10.69 -8.04 1.47
N ALA A 74 9.39 -7.95 1.17
CA ALA A 74 8.32 -8.69 1.83
C ALA A 74 8.44 -10.21 1.62
N THR A 75 9.05 -10.64 0.52
CA THR A 75 9.36 -12.06 0.28
C THR A 75 10.54 -12.53 1.14
N ARG A 76 11.59 -11.69 1.24
CA ARG A 76 12.83 -12.03 1.94
C ARG A 76 12.67 -11.99 3.46
N PHE A 77 11.97 -10.98 3.97
CA PHE A 77 11.70 -10.79 5.40
C PHE A 77 10.40 -11.50 5.76
N HIS A 78 10.51 -12.81 5.92
CA HIS A 78 9.47 -13.67 6.46
C HIS A 78 9.82 -14.09 7.89
N ILE A 79 8.80 -14.51 8.63
CA ILE A 79 8.98 -15.27 9.87
C ILE A 79 8.88 -16.74 9.51
N ASP A 80 9.74 -17.56 10.09
CA ASP A 80 9.61 -19.00 9.98
C ASP A 80 8.68 -19.49 11.09
N VAL A 81 7.50 -19.96 10.73
CA VAL A 81 6.54 -20.59 11.64
C VAL A 81 6.42 -22.03 11.20
N ASP A 82 6.86 -22.96 12.05
CA ASP A 82 6.84 -24.40 11.80
C ASP A 82 7.47 -24.82 10.44
N GLY A 83 8.56 -24.18 10.04
CA GLY A 83 9.29 -24.49 8.79
C GLY A 83 8.70 -23.83 7.54
N THR A 84 7.76 -22.89 7.69
CA THR A 84 7.13 -22.17 6.58
C THR A 84 7.23 -20.67 6.72
N PRO A 85 7.54 -19.96 5.62
CA PRO A 85 7.70 -18.51 5.62
C PRO A 85 6.34 -17.76 5.69
N ALA A 86 5.95 -17.30 6.89
CA ALA A 86 4.87 -16.33 7.10
C ALA A 86 5.31 -14.92 6.68
N ASN A 87 4.52 -14.24 5.86
CA ASN A 87 4.92 -12.97 5.24
C ASN A 87 3.70 -12.10 4.85
N VAL A 88 3.97 -10.88 4.36
CA VAL A 88 2.94 -9.96 3.84
C VAL A 88 3.10 -9.68 2.34
N ARG A 89 3.75 -10.59 1.60
CA ARG A 89 4.08 -10.41 0.18
C ARG A 89 2.83 -10.24 -0.69
N CYS A 90 1.85 -11.13 -0.53
CA CYS A 90 0.62 -11.09 -1.32
C CYS A 90 -0.13 -9.75 -1.15
N MET A 91 -0.11 -9.18 0.06
CA MET A 91 -0.64 -7.86 0.35
C MET A 91 0.08 -6.77 -0.44
N VAL A 92 1.42 -6.71 -0.39
CA VAL A 92 2.21 -5.69 -1.14
C VAL A 92 1.94 -5.78 -2.63
N VAL A 93 1.97 -7.00 -3.18
CA VAL A 93 1.71 -7.24 -4.60
C VAL A 93 0.29 -6.84 -4.99
N MET A 94 -0.71 -7.18 -4.17
CA MET A 94 -2.10 -6.78 -4.42
C MET A 94 -2.27 -5.26 -4.38
N ILE A 95 -1.69 -4.58 -3.38
CA ILE A 95 -1.70 -3.11 -3.29
C ILE A 95 -1.11 -2.50 -4.57
N SER A 96 -0.01 -3.05 -5.09
CA SER A 96 0.61 -2.56 -6.32
C SER A 96 -0.32 -2.67 -7.54
N GLY A 97 -1.13 -3.73 -7.62
CA GLY A 97 -2.16 -3.89 -8.66
C GLY A 97 -3.36 -2.98 -8.45
N LEU A 98 -3.85 -2.84 -7.21
CA LEU A 98 -4.94 -1.95 -6.85
C LEU A 98 -4.61 -0.46 -7.04
N PHE A 99 -3.32 -0.10 -7.03
CA PHE A 99 -2.84 1.26 -7.18
C PHE A 99 -2.38 1.57 -8.61
N GLY A 100 -1.49 0.75 -9.17
CA GLY A 100 -0.87 0.97 -10.48
C GLY A 100 -1.48 0.15 -11.63
N GLY A 101 -2.48 -0.67 -11.34
CA GLY A 101 -3.16 -1.49 -12.34
C GLY A 101 -2.28 -2.61 -12.92
N PRO A 102 -2.67 -3.16 -14.09
CA PRO A 102 -2.00 -4.33 -14.69
C PRO A 102 -0.54 -4.09 -15.06
N PHE A 103 -0.15 -2.84 -15.35
CA PHE A 103 1.23 -2.50 -15.71
C PHE A 103 2.19 -2.52 -14.51
N VAL A 104 1.67 -2.46 -13.29
CA VAL A 104 2.47 -2.50 -12.06
C VAL A 104 2.24 -3.83 -11.33
N GLY A 105 0.98 -4.19 -11.08
CA GLY A 105 0.62 -5.35 -10.25
C GLY A 105 1.08 -6.69 -10.81
N ILE A 106 0.86 -6.93 -12.10
CA ILE A 106 1.21 -8.22 -12.71
C ILE A 106 2.74 -8.42 -12.76
N PRO A 107 3.55 -7.46 -13.25
CA PRO A 107 5.01 -7.60 -13.22
C PRO A 107 5.58 -7.76 -11.81
N VAL A 108 5.07 -6.99 -10.82
CA VAL A 108 5.51 -7.10 -9.42
C VAL A 108 5.17 -8.49 -8.85
N GLY A 109 4.00 -9.03 -9.18
CA GLY A 109 3.60 -10.38 -8.79
C GLY A 109 4.46 -11.47 -9.42
N ILE A 110 4.81 -11.34 -10.69
CA ILE A 110 5.72 -12.27 -11.38
C ILE A 110 7.10 -12.25 -10.73
N ILE A 111 7.68 -11.06 -10.49
CA ILE A 111 9.03 -10.94 -9.91
C ILE A 111 9.06 -11.47 -8.48
N SER A 112 8.10 -11.06 -7.64
CA SER A 112 8.03 -11.49 -6.24
C SER A 112 7.71 -12.99 -6.13
N GLY A 113 6.85 -13.50 -7.02
CA GLY A 113 6.53 -14.92 -7.13
C GLY A 113 7.73 -15.75 -7.58
N ALA A 114 8.44 -15.33 -8.62
CA ALA A 114 9.65 -16.01 -9.08
C ALA A 114 10.73 -16.05 -7.98
N PHE A 115 10.90 -14.95 -7.25
CA PHE A 115 11.81 -14.93 -6.12
C PHE A 115 11.35 -15.88 -5.00
N ARG A 116 10.05 -15.92 -4.67
CA ARG A 116 9.51 -16.90 -3.72
C ARG A 116 9.74 -18.34 -4.18
N TYR A 117 9.55 -18.63 -5.46
CA TYR A 117 9.77 -19.96 -6.03
C TYR A 117 11.24 -20.38 -5.86
N SER A 118 12.17 -19.45 -6.11
CA SER A 118 13.62 -19.71 -6.00
C SER A 118 14.09 -20.08 -4.59
N MET A 119 13.34 -19.71 -3.55
CA MET A 119 13.65 -20.09 -2.16
C MET A 119 13.36 -21.57 -1.87
N GLY A 120 12.62 -22.27 -2.74
CA GLY A 120 12.26 -23.67 -2.53
C GLY A 120 11.33 -23.90 -1.33
N GLY A 121 11.27 -25.15 -0.86
CA GLY A 121 10.38 -25.59 0.22
C GLY A 121 9.01 -26.09 -0.26
N SER A 122 8.28 -26.74 0.65
CA SER A 122 6.98 -27.38 0.37
C SER A 122 5.92 -26.38 -0.13
N THR A 123 5.97 -25.13 0.33
CA THR A 123 5.03 -24.08 -0.06
C THR A 123 5.49 -23.23 -1.25
N ALA A 124 6.61 -23.57 -1.91
CA ALA A 124 7.16 -22.77 -3.01
C ALA A 124 6.16 -22.56 -4.15
N LEU A 125 5.54 -23.64 -4.63
CA LEU A 125 4.57 -23.58 -5.72
C LEU A 125 3.27 -22.84 -5.34
N PRO A 126 2.54 -23.21 -4.26
CA PRO A 126 1.29 -22.53 -3.92
C PRO A 126 1.49 -21.05 -3.58
N CYS A 127 2.52 -20.71 -2.80
CA CYS A 127 2.81 -19.31 -2.47
C CYS A 127 3.17 -18.49 -3.71
N THR A 128 3.89 -19.08 -4.67
CA THR A 128 4.20 -18.40 -5.93
C THR A 128 2.95 -18.15 -6.75
N ALA A 129 2.09 -19.17 -6.90
CA ALA A 129 0.83 -19.06 -7.63
C ALA A 129 -0.08 -17.99 -7.00
N ALA A 130 -0.25 -18.02 -5.69
CA ALA A 130 -0.97 -16.98 -4.95
C ALA A 130 -0.35 -15.61 -5.24
N THR A 131 0.95 -15.43 -5.07
CA THR A 131 1.61 -14.13 -5.28
C THR A 131 1.34 -13.54 -6.67
N VAL A 132 1.44 -14.33 -7.73
CA VAL A 132 1.15 -13.86 -9.09
C VAL A 132 -0.34 -13.52 -9.23
N LEU A 133 -1.22 -14.38 -8.71
CA LEU A 133 -2.66 -14.15 -8.74
C LEU A 133 -3.07 -12.91 -7.95
N SER A 134 -2.39 -12.55 -6.86
CA SER A 134 -2.74 -11.35 -6.08
C SER A 134 -2.51 -10.08 -6.89
N GLY A 135 -1.44 -10.06 -7.70
CA GLY A 135 -1.15 -9.00 -8.66
C GLY A 135 -2.20 -8.90 -9.76
N VAL A 136 -2.65 -10.05 -10.29
CA VAL A 136 -3.72 -10.11 -11.29
C VAL A 136 -5.05 -9.63 -10.70
N VAL A 137 -5.46 -10.15 -9.54
CA VAL A 137 -6.71 -9.79 -8.86
C VAL A 137 -6.73 -8.30 -8.52
N GLY A 138 -5.66 -7.76 -7.94
CA GLY A 138 -5.55 -6.33 -7.66
C GLY A 138 -5.69 -5.49 -8.93
N SER A 139 -5.06 -5.92 -10.02
CA SER A 139 -5.11 -5.22 -11.32
C SER A 139 -6.50 -5.26 -11.97
N LEU A 140 -7.23 -6.37 -11.83
CA LEU A 140 -8.61 -6.50 -12.31
C LEU A 140 -9.54 -5.58 -11.52
N ILE A 141 -9.43 -5.56 -10.20
CA ILE A 141 -10.23 -4.69 -9.33
C ILE A 141 -9.94 -3.22 -9.60
N PHE A 142 -8.68 -2.87 -9.84
CA PHE A 142 -8.32 -1.53 -10.28
C PHE A 142 -9.08 -1.11 -11.56
N LYS A 143 -9.20 -2.01 -12.53
CA LYS A 143 -9.97 -1.75 -13.76
C LYS A 143 -11.48 -1.67 -13.49
N TRP A 144 -12.02 -2.52 -12.62
CA TRP A 144 -13.45 -2.54 -12.28
C TRP A 144 -13.89 -1.36 -11.40
N ASN A 145 -12.99 -0.81 -10.58
CA ASN A 145 -13.28 0.30 -9.70
C ASN A 145 -12.86 1.66 -10.30
N ASP A 146 -12.98 1.82 -11.62
CA ASP A 146 -12.65 3.04 -12.36
C ASP A 146 -11.26 3.63 -12.03
N ARG A 147 -10.26 2.76 -11.85
CA ARG A 147 -8.88 3.15 -11.49
C ARG A 147 -8.79 3.90 -10.17
N LYS A 148 -9.74 3.68 -9.26
CA LYS A 148 -9.72 4.19 -7.90
C LYS A 148 -9.29 3.08 -6.95
N PHE A 149 -8.47 3.43 -5.97
CA PHE A 149 -8.16 2.52 -4.89
C PHE A 149 -9.44 2.19 -4.09
N PRO A 150 -9.67 0.93 -3.67
CA PRO A 150 -10.87 0.56 -2.91
C PRO A 150 -10.98 1.31 -1.58
N GLN A 151 -12.21 1.56 -1.14
CA GLN A 151 -12.47 2.09 0.19
C GLN A 151 -12.03 1.10 1.28
N PRO A 152 -11.76 1.55 2.52
CA PRO A 152 -11.21 0.68 3.56
C PRO A 152 -12.00 -0.60 3.81
N ILE A 153 -13.34 -0.52 3.86
CA ILE A 153 -14.20 -1.70 4.07
C ILE A 153 -14.07 -2.69 2.90
N THR A 154 -14.09 -2.20 1.66
CA THR A 154 -13.89 -3.05 0.48
C THR A 154 -12.50 -3.67 0.45
N ALA A 155 -11.47 -2.92 0.86
CA ALA A 155 -10.10 -3.40 0.97
C ALA A 155 -9.96 -4.52 2.02
N ILE A 156 -10.63 -4.40 3.18
CA ILE A 156 -10.70 -5.44 4.21
C ILE A 156 -11.30 -6.72 3.63
N ILE A 157 -12.49 -6.63 3.03
CA ILE A 157 -13.20 -7.79 2.50
C ILE A 157 -12.36 -8.47 1.43
N LEU A 158 -11.78 -7.69 0.52
CA LEU A 158 -10.92 -8.20 -0.53
C LEU A 158 -9.72 -8.96 0.05
N MET A 159 -8.99 -8.34 0.98
CA MET A 159 -7.77 -8.95 1.52
C MET A 159 -8.08 -10.17 2.39
N PHE A 160 -9.19 -10.14 3.13
CA PHE A 160 -9.68 -11.29 3.89
C PHE A 160 -9.97 -12.48 2.98
N LEU A 161 -10.78 -12.27 1.93
CA LEU A 161 -11.11 -13.32 0.96
C LEU A 161 -9.86 -13.83 0.24
N TYR A 162 -8.96 -12.92 -0.11
CA TYR A 162 -7.74 -13.27 -0.83
C TYR A 162 -6.77 -14.08 0.03
N THR A 163 -6.58 -13.71 1.30
CA THR A 163 -5.72 -14.47 2.22
C THR A 163 -6.30 -15.86 2.46
N GLY A 164 -7.63 -15.99 2.57
CA GLY A 164 -8.30 -17.29 2.65
C GLY A 164 -8.09 -18.13 1.37
N PHE A 165 -8.16 -17.50 0.20
CA PHE A 165 -7.85 -18.15 -1.07
C PHE A 165 -6.39 -18.61 -1.17
N GLU A 166 -5.44 -17.80 -0.68
CA GLU A 166 -4.02 -18.19 -0.60
C GLU A 166 -3.84 -19.45 0.26
N MET A 167 -4.45 -19.51 1.44
CA MET A 167 -4.40 -20.71 2.28
C MET A 167 -5.06 -21.91 1.62
N MET A 168 -6.18 -21.71 0.92
CA MET A 168 -6.82 -22.77 0.14
C MET A 168 -5.88 -23.36 -0.92
N LEU A 169 -5.11 -22.51 -1.62
CA LEU A 169 -4.09 -22.98 -2.57
C LEU A 169 -2.97 -23.75 -1.86
N VAL A 170 -2.55 -23.32 -0.68
CA VAL A 170 -1.56 -24.05 0.13
C VAL A 170 -2.06 -25.45 0.48
N ILE A 171 -3.33 -25.60 0.90
CA ILE A 171 -3.92 -26.93 1.20
C ILE A 171 -3.94 -27.82 -0.04
N LEU A 172 -4.35 -27.27 -1.19
CA LEU A 172 -4.59 -28.05 -2.41
C LEU A 172 -3.29 -28.51 -3.07
N LEU A 173 -2.24 -27.70 -3.01
CA LEU A 173 -0.99 -27.93 -3.76
C LEU A 173 0.17 -28.41 -2.88
N THR A 174 -0.03 -28.49 -1.56
CA THR A 174 0.95 -29.04 -0.60
C THR A 174 0.43 -30.36 -0.04
N PRO A 175 1.29 -31.38 0.19
CA PRO A 175 0.88 -32.63 0.83
C PRO A 175 0.09 -32.41 2.13
N GLN A 176 -1.00 -33.17 2.32
CA GLN A 176 -1.95 -32.95 3.43
C GLN A 176 -1.35 -33.15 4.81
N ASP A 177 -0.38 -34.04 4.91
CA ASP A 177 0.39 -34.38 6.10
C ASP A 177 1.17 -33.18 6.67
N ILE A 178 1.41 -32.15 5.86
CA ILE A 178 2.17 -30.94 6.21
C ILE A 178 1.26 -29.71 6.30
N SER A 179 0.19 -29.63 5.50
CA SER A 179 -0.53 -28.36 5.26
C SER A 179 -1.50 -27.92 6.36
N TYR A 180 -2.15 -28.86 7.08
CA TYR A 180 -3.18 -28.51 8.06
C TYR A 180 -2.67 -27.84 9.35
N PRO A 181 -1.66 -28.40 10.06
CA PRO A 181 -1.11 -27.77 11.25
C PRO A 181 -0.47 -26.42 10.93
N LEU A 182 0.15 -26.35 9.75
CA LEU A 182 0.84 -25.19 9.23
C LEU A 182 -0.08 -23.98 9.06
N ILE A 183 -1.27 -24.20 8.50
CA ILE A 183 -2.22 -23.12 8.25
C ILE A 183 -2.83 -22.60 9.54
N GLN A 184 -3.09 -23.47 10.51
CA GLN A 184 -3.67 -23.07 11.80
C GLN A 184 -2.81 -22.03 12.54
N ASN A 185 -1.48 -22.12 12.39
CA ASN A 185 -0.51 -21.27 13.10
C ASN A 185 0.02 -20.09 12.27
N ILE A 186 -0.30 -20.00 10.97
CA ILE A 186 0.22 -18.96 10.07
C ILE A 186 -0.87 -18.05 9.55
N TYR A 187 -2.05 -18.62 9.28
CA TYR A 187 -3.16 -17.89 8.70
C TYR A 187 -3.61 -16.71 9.57
N PRO A 188 -3.80 -16.87 10.90
CA PRO A 188 -4.26 -15.75 11.74
C PRO A 188 -3.33 -14.53 11.71
N GLU A 189 -2.03 -14.75 11.75
CA GLU A 189 -0.98 -13.73 11.82
C GLU A 189 -0.82 -13.03 10.46
N MET A 190 -0.77 -13.82 9.38
CA MET A 190 -0.70 -13.29 8.02
C MET A 190 -1.96 -12.50 7.66
N LEU A 191 -3.13 -13.00 8.04
CA LEU A 191 -4.41 -12.32 7.84
C LEU A 191 -4.42 -10.99 8.59
N PHE A 192 -4.06 -11.01 9.88
CA PHE A 192 -3.99 -9.83 10.72
C PHE A 192 -3.11 -8.75 10.08
N ALA A 193 -1.87 -9.10 9.72
CA ALA A 193 -0.93 -8.14 9.15
C ALA A 193 -1.37 -7.63 7.78
N SER A 194 -1.88 -8.52 6.91
CA SER A 194 -2.30 -8.17 5.56
C SER A 194 -3.53 -7.26 5.55
N VAL A 195 -4.51 -7.53 6.41
CA VAL A 195 -5.72 -6.70 6.55
C VAL A 195 -5.38 -5.33 7.12
N ILE A 196 -4.57 -5.26 8.17
CA ILE A 196 -4.14 -3.97 8.73
C ILE A 196 -3.38 -3.15 7.69
N GLY A 197 -2.44 -3.78 6.97
CA GLY A 197 -1.64 -3.07 5.98
C GLY A 197 -2.46 -2.51 4.83
N VAL A 198 -3.42 -3.27 4.29
CA VAL A 198 -4.28 -2.76 3.21
C VAL A 198 -5.21 -1.66 3.68
N VAL A 199 -5.72 -1.74 4.91
CA VAL A 199 -6.57 -0.71 5.52
C VAL A 199 -5.80 0.58 5.70
N LEU A 200 -4.62 0.51 6.32
CA LEU A 200 -3.78 1.69 6.53
C LEU A 200 -3.40 2.34 5.20
N PHE A 201 -3.05 1.54 4.20
CA PHE A 201 -2.79 2.07 2.87
C PHE A 201 -4.03 2.73 2.25
N SER A 202 -5.21 2.10 2.34
CA SER A 202 -6.48 2.66 1.86
C SER A 202 -6.79 4.01 2.52
N LEU A 203 -6.60 4.11 3.84
CA LEU A 203 -6.82 5.34 4.61
C LEU A 203 -5.87 6.45 4.17
N VAL A 204 -4.60 6.14 3.93
CA VAL A 204 -3.61 7.12 3.45
C VAL A 204 -3.95 7.59 2.05
N ILE A 205 -4.30 6.68 1.15
CA ILE A 205 -4.72 7.04 -0.22
C ILE A 205 -5.95 7.94 -0.20
N ARG A 206 -6.91 7.65 0.69
CA ARG A 206 -8.09 8.49 0.89
C ARG A 206 -7.72 9.88 1.41
N ASP A 207 -6.91 9.97 2.46
CA ASP A 207 -6.44 11.25 3.03
C ASP A 207 -5.66 12.09 2.00
N GLN A 208 -4.76 11.47 1.24
CA GLN A 208 -4.01 12.15 0.19
C GLN A 208 -4.92 12.68 -0.92
N ARG A 209 -5.96 11.92 -1.29
CA ARG A 209 -6.95 12.35 -2.27
C ARG A 209 -7.82 13.50 -1.74
N GLU A 210 -8.23 13.44 -0.47
CA GLU A 210 -8.97 14.53 0.19
C GLU A 210 -8.12 15.80 0.22
N LYS A 211 -6.83 15.72 0.55
CA LYS A 211 -5.90 16.86 0.51
C LYS A 211 -5.74 17.47 -0.88
N ILE A 212 -5.59 16.63 -1.91
CA ILE A 212 -5.50 17.09 -3.30
C ILE A 212 -6.79 17.79 -3.76
N ASN A 213 -7.95 17.33 -3.29
CA ASN A 213 -9.25 17.88 -3.66
C ASN A 213 -9.74 19.00 -2.72
N SER A 214 -9.00 19.33 -1.66
CA SER A 214 -9.39 20.32 -0.64
C SER A 214 -9.32 21.74 -1.19
N PRO A 215 -10.23 22.65 -0.80
CA PRO A 215 -10.19 24.07 -1.17
C PRO A 215 -8.86 24.76 -0.84
N SER A 216 -8.17 24.32 0.21
CA SER A 216 -6.85 24.84 0.61
C SER A 216 -5.76 24.59 -0.43
N ALA A 217 -5.82 23.48 -1.17
CA ALA A 217 -4.89 23.19 -2.26
C ALA A 217 -5.15 24.10 -3.48
N TYR A 218 -6.41 24.49 -3.70
CA TYR A 218 -6.74 25.51 -4.70
C TYR A 218 -6.26 26.90 -4.30
N GLU A 219 -6.31 27.25 -3.01
CA GLU A 219 -5.77 28.51 -2.51
C GLU A 219 -4.25 28.57 -2.62
N GLU A 220 -3.52 27.49 -2.31
CA GLU A 220 -2.06 27.42 -2.53
C GLU A 220 -1.69 27.55 -4.01
N ILE A 221 -2.33 26.77 -4.90
CA ILE A 221 -2.06 26.84 -6.34
C ILE A 221 -2.41 28.23 -6.90
N ARG A 222 -3.52 28.83 -6.44
CA ARG A 222 -3.90 30.19 -6.82
C ARG A 222 -2.85 31.20 -6.37
N LYS A 223 -2.30 31.04 -5.17
CA LYS A 223 -1.28 31.93 -4.63
C LYS A 223 0.04 31.81 -5.39
N ASP A 224 0.48 30.59 -5.70
CA ASP A 224 1.65 30.33 -6.53
C ASP A 224 1.49 30.95 -7.93
N LEU A 225 0.30 30.82 -8.54
CA LEU A 225 -0.02 31.47 -9.83
C LEU A 225 -0.05 32.99 -9.73
N GLU A 226 -0.64 33.55 -8.67
CA GLU A 226 -0.64 35.00 -8.44
C GLU A 226 0.78 35.53 -8.25
N ASP A 227 1.65 34.81 -7.54
CA ASP A 227 3.06 35.16 -7.37
C ASP A 227 3.83 35.06 -8.70
N GLU A 228 3.58 34.03 -9.51
CA GLU A 228 4.19 33.87 -10.83
C GLU A 228 3.75 34.99 -11.80
N LEU A 229 2.45 35.30 -11.87
CA LEU A 229 1.91 36.43 -12.64
C LEU A 229 2.41 37.80 -12.17
N ASN A 230 2.71 37.96 -10.88
CA ASN A 230 3.25 39.21 -10.33
C ASN A 230 4.77 39.31 -10.47
N SER A 231 5.46 38.18 -10.69
CA SER A 231 6.89 38.14 -10.98
C SER A 231 7.21 38.34 -12.46
N ASP A 232 6.20 38.20 -13.33
CA ASP A 232 6.33 38.42 -14.77
C ASP A 232 6.21 39.92 -15.09
N ASP A 233 7.33 40.52 -15.52
CA ASP A 233 7.45 41.96 -15.77
C ASP A 233 6.46 42.44 -16.84
N GLU A 234 6.21 41.63 -17.87
CA GLU A 234 5.34 41.98 -19.00
C GLU A 234 3.86 42.07 -18.57
N ILE A 235 3.44 41.15 -17.70
CA ILE A 235 2.10 41.13 -17.10
C ILE A 235 1.94 42.28 -16.10
N THR A 236 2.99 42.59 -15.34
CA THR A 236 2.99 43.67 -14.36
C THR A 236 2.85 45.03 -15.04
N GLU A 237 3.47 45.21 -16.19
CA GLU A 237 3.38 46.42 -17.01
C GLU A 237 1.97 46.57 -17.63
N LEU A 238 1.41 45.50 -18.19
CA LEU A 238 0.03 45.47 -18.67
C LEU A 238 -1.00 45.79 -17.59
N LYS A 239 -0.82 45.29 -16.36
CA LYS A 239 -1.70 45.62 -15.22
C LYS A 239 -1.67 47.11 -14.89
N LYS A 240 -0.50 47.76 -14.91
CA LYS A 240 -0.38 49.21 -14.68
C LYS A 240 -1.07 50.00 -15.77
N GLU A 241 -0.92 49.58 -17.03
CA GLU A 241 -1.52 50.25 -18.18
C GLU A 241 -3.06 50.19 -18.15
N ILE A 242 -3.61 49.03 -17.79
CA ILE A 242 -5.05 48.84 -17.59
C ILE A 242 -5.58 49.72 -16.44
N GLU A 243 -4.84 49.82 -15.34
CA GLU A 243 -5.28 50.61 -14.18
C GLU A 243 -5.24 52.11 -14.48
N TRP A 244 -4.21 52.57 -15.20
CA TRP A 244 -4.13 53.94 -15.72
C TRP A 244 -5.30 54.27 -16.65
N LEU A 245 -5.60 53.39 -17.63
CA LEU A 245 -6.74 53.57 -18.54
C LEU A 245 -8.08 53.62 -17.80
N LYS A 246 -8.28 52.83 -16.74
CA LYS A 246 -9.51 52.87 -15.93
C LYS A 246 -9.67 54.21 -15.23
N ASP A 247 -8.60 54.75 -14.67
CA ASP A 247 -8.64 56.05 -13.98
C ASP A 247 -8.91 57.18 -14.97
N GLU A 248 -8.30 57.14 -16.15
CA GLU A 248 -8.55 58.09 -17.25
C GLU A 248 -10.03 58.07 -17.68
N ILE A 249 -10.60 56.88 -17.89
CA ILE A 249 -12.03 56.70 -18.23
C ILE A 249 -12.95 57.23 -17.12
N LYS A 250 -12.52 57.12 -15.86
CA LYS A 250 -13.29 57.55 -14.69
C LYS A 250 -13.29 59.07 -14.52
N GLU A 251 -12.17 59.72 -14.83
CA GLU A 251 -12.04 61.18 -14.93
C GLU A 251 -12.90 61.73 -16.08
N LEU A 252 -12.83 61.10 -17.26
CA LEU A 252 -13.63 61.50 -18.44
C LEU A 252 -15.15 61.32 -18.23
N LYS A 253 -15.58 60.43 -17.32
CA LYS A 253 -17.00 60.27 -16.94
C LYS A 253 -17.49 61.27 -15.89
N LYS A 254 -16.59 62.01 -15.25
CA LYS A 254 -16.93 63.01 -14.22
C LYS A 254 -17.00 64.45 -14.75
N GLY A 255 -16.41 64.72 -15.92
CA GLY A 255 -16.56 65.97 -16.68
C GLY A 255 -17.76 65.93 -17.62
#